data_AF-A0A9P3GKS6-F1
#
_entry.id   AF-A0A9P3GKS6-F1
#
_cell.length_a   1.000
_cell.length_b   1.000
_cell.length_c   1.000
_cell.angle_alpha   90.00
_cell.angle_beta   90.00
_cell.angle_gamma   90.00
#
_symmetry.space_group_name_H-M   'P 1'
#
loop_
_entity.id
_entity.type
_entity.pdbx_description
1 polymer ?
#
loop_
_entity_poly.entity_id
_entity_poly.type
_entity_poly.pdbx_seq_one_letter_code
_entity_poly.pdbx_strand_id
1 'polypeptide(L)'
;MFAMPVQRDTNETYDGLPMVQLHDDAEDLDAFIKFLYNFGIPLKRLDPDTPLRVQGILKLAAKYQVDSIRTRIVQRLEDDWPTSALSWLRFSNDERLFSEDCARYISLEDGKYPEDNFPEPAAAIRLARDFDIPSILPAAYLRLLYADPTLNWDDIRRKRDGAPARSIRSARWHLLDHVDMLRVAQGRLRLVQSLPHVHRAFLLGSQACHGDVGEDDEDEDGTPNCHQIIVRRHGEFSAARYSSFWTGVDEAGRPDPIAVLQKLRDAAADWKMCASCTELFRSKVASEIKRLWDDLPRIFGLVSSDT
;
A
#
# COMPACT_ATOMS: atom_id res chain seq x y z
N MET A 1 -30.41 37.98 24.53
CA MET A 1 -29.43 38.62 23.64
C MET A 1 -28.11 38.68 24.37
N PHE A 2 -27.12 37.90 23.96
CA PHE A 2 -25.76 38.05 24.49
C PHE A 2 -25.04 39.08 23.60
N ALA A 3 -24.97 40.33 24.06
CA ALA A 3 -24.14 41.35 23.43
C ALA A 3 -22.71 41.17 23.96
N MET A 4 -21.74 40.93 23.08
CA MET A 4 -20.34 40.99 23.47
C MET A 4 -19.99 42.42 23.87
N PRO A 5 -19.31 42.64 25.01
CA PRO A 5 -18.87 43.96 25.41
C PRO A 5 -17.84 44.46 24.38
N VAL A 6 -18.20 45.51 23.64
CA VAL A 6 -17.30 46.19 22.71
C VAL A 6 -16.29 46.96 23.56
N GLN A 7 -15.08 46.42 23.74
CA GLN A 7 -13.97 47.20 24.28
C GLN A 7 -13.62 48.27 23.24
N ARG A 8 -13.83 49.54 23.61
CA ARG A 8 -13.84 50.68 22.69
C ARG A 8 -12.48 51.30 22.40
N ASP A 9 -11.40 50.83 23.00
CA ASP A 9 -10.08 51.39 22.75
C ASP A 9 -9.02 50.27 22.78
N THR A 10 -8.10 50.31 21.80
CA THR A 10 -6.93 49.43 21.57
C THR A 10 -7.15 48.08 20.87
N ASN A 11 -7.77 48.06 19.69
CA ASN A 11 -7.31 47.03 18.73
C ASN A 11 -5.89 47.43 18.33
N GLU A 12 -4.92 46.55 18.59
CA GLU A 12 -3.56 46.73 18.09
C GLU A 12 -3.60 46.98 16.58
N THR A 13 -2.77 47.89 16.09
CA THR A 13 -2.71 48.23 14.67
C THR A 13 -1.33 47.93 14.11
N TYR A 14 -1.29 47.48 12.86
CA TYR A 14 -0.08 47.28 12.09
C TYR A 14 -0.22 48.09 10.79
N ASP A 15 0.72 49.00 10.52
CA ASP A 15 0.65 49.96 9.41
C ASP A 15 -0.69 50.74 9.33
N GLY A 16 -1.26 51.09 10.48
CA GLY A 16 -2.53 51.82 10.58
C GLY A 16 -3.77 50.98 10.29
N LEU A 17 -3.62 49.67 10.02
CA LEU A 17 -4.72 48.73 9.84
C LEU A 17 -4.99 47.94 11.12
N PRO A 18 -6.25 47.53 11.39
CA PRO A 18 -6.56 46.63 12.49
C PRO A 18 -5.75 45.34 12.40
N MET A 19 -4.97 45.04 13.44
CA MET A 19 -4.18 43.83 13.52
C MET A 19 -5.01 42.74 14.20
N VAL A 20 -4.96 41.53 13.64
CA VAL A 20 -5.53 40.32 14.25
C VAL A 20 -4.37 39.38 14.55
N GLN A 21 -4.15 39.11 15.83
CA GLN A 21 -3.14 38.15 16.25
C GLN A 21 -3.69 36.72 16.11
N LEU A 22 -2.99 35.89 15.35
CA LEU A 22 -3.28 34.46 15.22
C LEU A 22 -2.26 33.66 16.03
N HIS A 23 -2.72 32.58 16.67
CA HIS A 23 -1.88 31.68 17.48
C HIS A 23 -1.44 30.42 16.71
N ASP A 24 -1.66 30.40 15.39
CA ASP A 24 -1.24 29.30 14.53
C ASP A 24 0.24 29.42 14.17
N ASP A 25 0.83 28.29 13.80
CA ASP A 25 2.17 28.28 13.24
C ASP A 25 2.23 29.08 11.94
N ALA A 26 3.27 29.90 11.78
CA ALA A 26 3.38 30.82 10.65
C ALA A 26 3.58 30.09 9.31
N GLU A 27 4.30 28.97 9.30
CA GLU A 27 4.54 28.17 8.10
C GLU A 27 3.26 27.42 7.68
N ASP A 28 2.56 26.83 8.65
CA ASP A 28 1.26 26.19 8.43
C ASP A 28 0.24 27.20 7.86
N LEU A 29 0.19 28.40 8.45
CA LEU A 29 -0.74 29.45 8.05
C LEU A 29 -0.43 29.98 6.64
N ASP A 30 0.84 30.22 6.33
CA ASP A 30 1.28 30.62 4.98
C ASP A 30 0.91 29.55 3.95
N ALA A 31 1.19 28.28 4.22
CA ALA A 31 0.83 27.17 3.33
C ALA A 31 -0.70 27.04 3.15
N PHE A 32 -1.47 27.18 4.23
CA PHE A 32 -2.92 27.13 4.21
C PHE A 32 -3.53 28.28 3.40
N ILE A 33 -3.06 29.51 3.60
CA ILE A 33 -3.49 30.69 2.83
C ILE A 33 -3.11 30.50 1.36
N LYS A 34 -1.89 30.07 1.04
CA LYS A 34 -1.50 29.76 -0.35
C LYS A 34 -2.41 28.71 -0.97
N PHE A 35 -2.78 27.68 -0.23
CA PHE A 35 -3.69 26.64 -0.71
C PHE A 35 -5.09 27.19 -1.00
N LEU A 36 -5.61 28.10 -0.15
CA LEU A 36 -6.89 28.79 -0.36
C LEU A 36 -6.90 29.65 -1.62
N TYR A 37 -5.87 30.46 -1.83
CA TYR A 37 -5.85 31.45 -2.90
C TYR A 37 -5.40 30.90 -4.27
N ASN A 38 -4.51 29.89 -4.30
CA ASN A 38 -3.85 29.45 -5.54
C ASN A 38 -4.37 28.12 -6.13
N PHE A 39 -5.66 27.81 -6.01
CA PHE A 39 -6.23 26.50 -6.40
C PHE A 39 -5.50 25.29 -5.78
N GLY A 40 -4.69 25.49 -4.73
CA GLY A 40 -3.91 24.48 -4.04
C GLY A 40 -2.40 24.68 -4.14
N ILE A 41 -1.65 23.78 -3.49
CA ILE A 41 -0.21 23.65 -3.64
C ILE A 41 0.06 22.57 -4.70
N PRO A 42 1.04 22.73 -5.61
CA PRO A 42 1.42 21.66 -6.52
C PRO A 42 1.93 20.46 -5.71
N LEU A 43 1.11 19.41 -5.63
CA LEU A 43 1.43 18.12 -5.05
C LEU A 43 1.86 17.19 -6.19
N LYS A 44 3.14 16.79 -6.20
CA LYS A 44 3.63 15.80 -7.17
C LYS A 44 2.89 14.49 -6.94
N ARG A 45 2.54 13.78 -8.02
CA ARG A 45 1.86 12.48 -7.93
C ARG A 45 2.82 11.47 -7.31
N LEU A 46 2.31 10.65 -6.40
CA LEU A 46 3.10 9.64 -5.68
C LEU A 46 4.25 10.24 -4.85
N ASP A 47 4.16 11.51 -4.47
CA ASP A 47 5.24 12.18 -3.74
C ASP A 47 5.30 11.69 -2.29
N PRO A 48 6.43 11.11 -1.84
CA PRO A 48 6.59 10.58 -0.49
C PRO A 48 6.46 11.65 0.61
N ASP A 49 6.61 12.93 0.27
CA ASP A 49 6.50 14.04 1.22
C ASP A 49 5.10 14.67 1.23
N THR A 50 4.18 14.23 0.36
CA THR A 50 2.80 14.74 0.35
C THR A 50 2.18 14.72 1.75
N PRO A 51 2.26 13.62 2.54
CA PRO A 51 1.63 13.60 3.85
C PRO A 51 2.20 14.64 4.82
N LEU A 52 3.52 14.88 4.78
CA LEU A 52 4.19 15.85 5.63
C LEU A 52 3.82 17.29 5.25
N ARG A 53 3.78 17.57 3.94
CA ARG A 53 3.48 18.91 3.40
C ARG A 53 2.06 19.36 3.66
N VAL A 54 1.10 18.43 3.77
CA VAL A 54 -0.32 18.75 3.94
C VAL A 54 -0.80 18.67 5.39
N GLN A 55 0.04 18.22 6.33
CA GLN A 55 -0.33 18.03 7.74
C GLN A 55 -0.83 19.34 8.39
N GLY A 56 -0.03 20.41 8.30
CA GLY A 56 -0.39 21.74 8.80
C GLY A 56 -1.64 22.31 8.14
N ILE A 57 -1.75 22.12 6.82
CA ILE A 57 -2.88 22.59 6.02
C ILE A 57 -4.18 21.89 6.46
N LEU A 58 -4.15 20.57 6.67
CA LEU A 58 -5.31 19.83 7.17
C LEU A 58 -5.68 20.23 8.61
N LYS A 59 -4.69 20.49 9.47
CA LYS A 59 -4.90 21.00 10.84
C LYS A 59 -5.64 22.33 10.82
N LEU A 60 -5.20 23.28 10.00
CA LEU A 60 -5.85 24.58 9.87
C LEU A 60 -7.20 24.47 9.15
N ALA A 61 -7.32 23.61 8.14
CA ALA A 61 -8.60 23.35 7.48
C ALA A 61 -9.65 22.80 8.45
N ALA A 62 -9.26 21.90 9.37
CA ALA A 62 -10.15 21.41 10.42
C ALA A 62 -10.50 22.51 11.43
N LYS A 63 -9.52 23.30 11.89
CA LYS A 63 -9.72 24.41 12.83
C LYS A 63 -10.67 25.48 12.28
N TYR A 64 -10.48 25.85 11.01
CA TYR A 64 -11.22 26.91 10.32
C TYR A 64 -12.41 26.38 9.50
N GLN A 65 -12.72 25.08 9.59
CA GLN A 65 -13.86 24.43 8.94
C GLN A 65 -13.89 24.62 7.41
N VAL A 66 -12.74 24.48 6.76
CA VAL A 66 -12.60 24.56 5.30
C VAL A 66 -12.62 23.15 4.71
N ASP A 67 -13.81 22.55 4.63
CA ASP A 67 -13.99 21.17 4.18
C ASP A 67 -13.57 20.92 2.73
N SER A 68 -13.61 21.96 1.90
CA SER A 68 -13.17 21.88 0.50
C SER A 68 -11.69 21.56 0.37
N ILE A 69 -10.85 22.09 1.28
CA ILE A 69 -9.41 21.78 1.33
C ILE A 69 -9.20 20.34 1.77
N ARG A 70 -9.88 19.92 2.85
CA ARG A 70 -9.82 18.55 3.34
C ARG A 70 -10.18 17.56 2.23
N THR A 71 -11.30 17.79 1.55
CA THR A 71 -11.80 16.92 0.46
C THR A 71 -10.76 16.78 -0.65
N ARG A 72 -10.13 17.88 -1.10
CA ARG A 72 -9.11 17.84 -2.15
C ARG A 72 -7.86 17.08 -1.74
N ILE A 73 -7.39 17.26 -0.50
CA ILE A 73 -6.21 16.57 0.00
C ILE A 73 -6.50 15.07 0.18
N VAL A 74 -7.67 14.72 0.72
CA VAL A 74 -8.10 13.31 0.85
C VAL A 74 -8.17 12.64 -0.52
N GLN A 75 -8.82 13.27 -1.50
CA GLN A 75 -8.87 12.76 -2.88
C GLN A 75 -7.47 12.52 -3.45
N ARG A 76 -6.54 13.45 -3.22
CA ARG A 76 -5.16 13.27 -3.67
C ARG A 76 -4.48 12.07 -3.01
N LEU A 77 -4.65 11.89 -1.71
CA LEU A 77 -4.10 10.73 -1.00
C LEU A 77 -4.71 9.42 -1.51
N GLU A 78 -6.01 9.40 -1.80
CA GLU A 78 -6.71 8.25 -2.37
C GLU A 78 -6.33 7.97 -3.84
N ASP A 79 -5.93 8.98 -4.60
CA ASP A 79 -5.36 8.80 -5.95
C ASP A 79 -3.95 8.19 -5.90
N ASP A 80 -3.18 8.53 -4.87
CA ASP A 80 -1.81 8.06 -4.69
C ASP A 80 -1.73 6.69 -4.00
N TRP A 81 -2.73 6.32 -3.19
CA TRP A 81 -2.80 5.05 -2.46
C TRP A 81 -3.89 4.11 -2.97
N PRO A 82 -3.57 2.82 -3.21
CA PRO A 82 -4.57 1.85 -3.64
C PRO A 82 -5.73 1.65 -2.65
N THR A 83 -6.96 1.79 -3.13
CA THR A 83 -8.18 1.56 -2.33
C THR A 83 -8.94 0.29 -2.72
N SER A 84 -8.48 -0.42 -3.75
CA SER A 84 -9.02 -1.70 -4.22
C SER A 84 -7.92 -2.74 -4.51
N ALA A 85 -8.29 -4.02 -4.49
CA ALA A 85 -7.39 -5.10 -4.86
C ALA A 85 -6.76 -4.88 -6.24
N LEU A 86 -7.54 -4.49 -7.25
CA LEU A 86 -7.01 -4.25 -8.59
C LEU A 86 -6.04 -3.05 -8.64
N SER A 87 -6.37 -1.95 -7.96
CA SER A 87 -5.44 -0.82 -7.86
C SER A 87 -4.13 -1.20 -7.16
N TRP A 88 -4.18 -2.10 -6.18
CA TRP A 88 -2.99 -2.58 -5.48
C TRP A 88 -2.10 -3.43 -6.38
N LEU A 89 -2.69 -4.33 -7.16
CA LEU A 89 -1.93 -5.13 -8.13
C LEU A 89 -1.25 -4.23 -9.18
N ARG A 90 -1.95 -3.20 -9.66
CA ARG A 90 -1.39 -2.20 -10.58
C ARG A 90 -0.24 -1.43 -9.94
N PHE A 91 -0.49 -0.85 -8.77
CA PHE A 91 0.51 -0.08 -8.01
C PHE A 91 1.78 -0.90 -7.70
N SER A 92 1.61 -2.15 -7.25
CA SER A 92 2.73 -3.05 -6.95
C SER A 92 3.52 -3.43 -8.21
N ASN A 93 2.84 -3.59 -9.35
CA ASN A 93 3.49 -3.87 -10.62
C ASN A 93 4.24 -2.64 -11.16
N ASP A 94 3.64 -1.46 -11.09
CA ASP A 94 4.26 -0.20 -11.53
C ASP A 94 5.55 0.07 -10.73
N GLU A 95 5.51 -0.14 -9.42
CA GLU A 95 6.70 -0.02 -8.57
C GLU A 95 7.77 -1.06 -8.91
N ARG A 96 7.39 -2.33 -9.12
CA ARG A 96 8.32 -3.38 -9.52
C ARG A 96 9.02 -3.03 -10.85
N LEU A 97 8.24 -2.66 -11.86
CA LEU A 97 8.77 -2.28 -13.18
C LEU A 97 9.67 -1.05 -13.08
N PHE A 98 9.25 -0.03 -12.31
CA PHE A 98 10.06 1.17 -12.09
C PHE A 98 11.40 0.82 -11.43
N SER A 99 11.39 -0.01 -10.38
CA SER A 99 12.62 -0.44 -9.72
C SER A 99 13.52 -1.27 -10.64
N GLU A 100 12.95 -2.13 -11.49
CA GLU A 100 13.71 -2.91 -12.48
C GLU A 100 14.34 -2.00 -13.55
N ASP A 101 13.61 -0.99 -14.01
CA ASP A 101 14.11 -0.01 -14.98
C ASP A 101 15.19 0.88 -14.38
N CYS A 102 15.02 1.37 -13.14
CA CYS A 102 16.08 2.07 -12.42
C CYS A 102 17.34 1.23 -12.30
N ALA A 103 17.22 -0.06 -11.96
CA ALA A 103 18.37 -0.98 -11.86
C ALA A 103 19.02 -1.29 -13.22
N ARG A 104 18.23 -1.34 -14.30
CA ARG A 104 18.73 -1.60 -15.66
C ARG A 104 19.40 -0.37 -16.28
N TYR A 105 18.91 0.82 -15.94
CA TYR A 105 19.31 2.09 -16.53
C TYR A 105 19.88 3.07 -15.49
N ILE A 106 20.62 2.57 -14.49
CA ILE A 106 21.22 3.36 -13.39
C ILE A 106 21.99 4.58 -13.91
N SER A 107 22.62 4.48 -15.09
CA SER A 107 23.39 5.58 -15.69
C SER A 107 22.55 6.71 -16.30
N LEU A 108 21.23 6.56 -16.42
CA LEU A 108 20.34 7.57 -17.02
C LEU A 108 19.75 8.53 -15.98
N GLU A 109 19.67 8.12 -14.71
CA GLU A 109 19.17 8.96 -13.63
C GLU A 109 20.08 8.86 -12.40
N ASP A 110 20.85 9.92 -12.17
CA ASP A 110 21.74 9.98 -11.02
C ASP A 110 20.96 10.28 -9.72
N GLY A 111 21.24 9.48 -8.68
CA GLY A 111 21.06 9.88 -7.28
C GLY A 111 19.64 9.85 -6.72
N LYS A 112 18.65 9.28 -7.42
CA LYS A 112 17.31 9.06 -6.87
C LYS A 112 17.08 7.60 -6.49
N TYR A 113 16.48 7.40 -5.31
CA TYR A 113 16.04 6.07 -4.90
C TYR A 113 14.72 5.76 -5.63
N PRO A 114 14.48 4.51 -6.08
CA PRO A 114 13.21 4.15 -6.73
C PRO A 114 11.99 4.55 -5.88
N GLU A 115 12.13 4.40 -4.56
CA GLU A 115 11.13 4.77 -3.56
C GLU A 115 10.75 6.26 -3.61
N ASP A 116 11.60 7.18 -4.10
CA ASP A 116 11.31 8.63 -4.18
C ASP A 116 10.18 8.99 -5.18
N ASN A 117 9.69 7.98 -5.90
CA ASN A 117 8.59 8.09 -6.86
C ASN A 117 7.33 7.34 -6.41
N PHE A 118 7.29 6.90 -5.15
CA PHE A 118 6.15 6.24 -4.54
C PHE A 118 5.82 6.86 -3.17
N PRO A 119 4.55 6.82 -2.73
CA PRO A 119 4.16 7.34 -1.43
C PRO A 119 4.86 6.60 -0.28
N GLU A 120 5.32 7.36 0.72
CA GLU A 120 5.99 6.79 1.90
C GLU A 120 4.94 6.31 2.92
N PRO A 121 4.98 5.03 3.34
CA PRO A 121 3.90 4.44 4.13
C PRO A 121 3.77 4.99 5.54
N ALA A 122 4.87 5.29 6.25
CA ALA A 122 4.78 5.71 7.65
C ALA A 122 4.17 7.10 7.80
N ALA A 123 4.58 8.05 6.96
CA ALA A 123 4.02 9.39 6.89
C ALA A 123 2.54 9.35 6.48
N ALA A 124 2.18 8.49 5.51
CA ALA A 124 0.78 8.32 5.10
C ALA A 124 -0.08 7.75 6.23
N ILE A 125 0.41 6.72 6.97
CA ILE A 125 -0.29 6.16 8.14
C ILE A 125 -0.51 7.24 9.19
N ARG A 126 0.55 7.98 9.59
CA ARG A 126 0.45 9.02 10.61
C ARG A 126 -0.59 10.07 10.24
N LEU A 127 -0.53 10.58 9.00
CA LEU A 127 -1.48 11.58 8.54
C LEU A 127 -2.92 11.04 8.50
N ALA A 128 -3.11 9.84 7.94
CA ALA A 128 -4.43 9.21 7.86
C ALA A 128 -5.04 8.94 9.23
N ARG A 129 -4.21 8.63 10.24
CA ARG A 129 -4.65 8.46 11.63
C ARG A 129 -5.02 9.79 12.27
N ASP A 130 -4.22 10.84 12.07
CA ASP A 130 -4.46 12.18 12.64
C ASP A 130 -5.73 12.82 12.10
N PHE A 131 -6.04 12.57 10.83
CA PHE A 131 -7.14 13.23 10.12
C PHE A 131 -8.28 12.28 9.73
N ASP A 132 -8.33 11.08 10.27
CA ASP A 132 -9.39 10.09 10.00
C ASP A 132 -9.62 9.86 8.49
N ILE A 133 -8.60 9.31 7.83
CA ILE A 133 -8.60 8.94 6.40
C ILE A 133 -8.41 7.42 6.28
N PRO A 134 -9.38 6.60 6.71
CA PRO A 134 -9.19 5.15 6.83
C PRO A 134 -9.03 4.43 5.49
N SER A 135 -9.45 5.04 4.37
CA SER A 135 -9.44 4.45 3.04
C SER A 135 -8.05 4.03 2.55
N ILE A 136 -7.01 4.76 2.94
CA ILE A 136 -5.62 4.48 2.51
C ILE A 136 -4.86 3.55 3.48
N LEU A 137 -5.35 3.39 4.71
CA LEU A 137 -4.63 2.66 5.76
C LEU A 137 -4.32 1.19 5.41
N PRO A 138 -5.24 0.39 4.84
CA PRO A 138 -4.96 -1.01 4.53
C PRO A 138 -3.75 -1.16 3.59
N ALA A 139 -3.68 -0.33 2.55
CA ALA A 139 -2.58 -0.32 1.60
C ALA A 139 -1.28 0.18 2.23
N ALA A 140 -1.35 1.24 3.05
CA ALA A 140 -0.18 1.81 3.70
C ALA A 140 0.45 0.86 4.73
N TYR A 141 -0.34 0.17 5.55
CA TYR A 141 0.19 -0.85 6.47
C TYR A 141 0.73 -2.07 5.73
N LEU A 142 0.04 -2.55 4.69
CA LEU A 142 0.55 -3.66 3.88
C LEU A 142 1.88 -3.30 3.22
N ARG A 143 1.98 -2.08 2.68
CA ARG A 143 3.20 -1.51 2.12
C ARG A 143 4.33 -1.45 3.16
N LEU A 144 4.04 -0.97 4.37
CA LEU A 144 5.01 -0.85 5.45
C LEU A 144 5.60 -2.20 5.88
N LEU A 145 4.84 -3.30 5.78
CA LEU A 145 5.36 -4.65 6.08
C LEU A 145 6.52 -5.07 5.18
N TYR A 146 6.62 -4.49 3.99
CA TYR A 146 7.73 -4.75 3.08
C TYR A 146 8.93 -3.85 3.32
N ALA A 147 8.86 -2.87 4.22
CA ALA A 147 9.98 -2.02 4.59
C ALA A 147 10.87 -2.71 5.64
N ASP A 148 12.18 -2.44 5.59
CA ASP A 148 13.13 -2.96 6.54
C ASP A 148 13.09 -2.14 7.84
N PRO A 149 12.78 -2.76 9.00
CA PRO A 149 12.73 -2.05 10.28
C PRO A 149 14.06 -1.41 10.71
N THR A 150 15.18 -1.87 10.13
CA THR A 150 16.52 -1.32 10.42
C THR A 150 16.87 -0.12 9.52
N LEU A 151 16.08 0.14 8.48
CA LEU A 151 16.35 1.17 7.48
C LEU A 151 15.40 2.36 7.64
N ASN A 152 15.95 3.48 8.12
CA ASN A 152 15.23 4.75 8.19
C ASN A 152 15.36 5.52 6.86
N TRP A 153 14.21 5.92 6.32
CA TRP A 153 14.08 6.62 5.06
C TRP A 153 14.96 7.87 4.93
N ASP A 154 14.93 8.75 5.94
CA ASP A 154 15.64 10.02 5.87
C ASP A 154 17.15 9.81 6.06
N ASP A 155 17.56 8.86 6.91
CA ASP A 155 18.97 8.58 7.18
C ASP A 155 19.71 8.03 5.95
N ILE A 156 19.06 7.15 5.18
CA ILE A 156 19.63 6.59 3.95
C ILE A 156 19.90 7.72 2.93
N ARG A 157 18.95 8.65 2.79
CA ARG A 157 19.06 9.76 1.82
C ARG A 157 20.06 10.82 2.24
N ARG A 158 20.27 11.02 3.56
CA ARG A 158 21.31 11.93 4.07
C ARG A 158 22.72 11.46 3.77
N LYS A 159 22.96 10.14 3.79
CA LYS A 159 24.31 9.57 3.65
C LYS A 159 24.92 9.77 2.25
N ARG A 160 24.12 10.10 1.23
CA ARG A 160 24.55 10.29 -0.18
C ARG A 160 25.39 9.13 -0.76
N ASP A 161 25.34 7.96 -0.12
CA ASP A 161 25.80 6.73 -0.75
C ASP A 161 24.84 6.48 -1.91
N GLY A 162 25.37 6.31 -3.12
CA GLY A 162 24.54 6.11 -4.32
C GLY A 162 23.51 5.00 -4.12
N ALA A 163 22.38 5.08 -4.83
CA ALA A 163 21.28 4.14 -4.66
C ALA A 163 21.78 2.68 -4.71
N PRO A 164 21.46 1.84 -3.73
CA PRO A 164 21.94 0.46 -3.69
C PRO A 164 21.45 -0.30 -4.93
N ALA A 165 22.29 -1.23 -5.42
CA ALA A 165 21.98 -2.05 -6.59
C ALA A 165 20.72 -2.94 -6.41
N ARG A 166 20.25 -3.12 -5.17
CA ARG A 166 18.99 -3.79 -4.83
C ARG A 166 18.12 -2.83 -4.02
N SER A 167 16.85 -2.69 -4.42
CA SER A 167 15.85 -1.91 -3.69
C SER A 167 15.46 -2.64 -2.40
N ILE A 168 16.15 -2.33 -1.30
CA ILE A 168 15.69 -2.69 0.04
C ILE A 168 14.85 -1.53 0.53
N ARG A 169 13.55 -1.78 0.75
CA ARG A 169 12.60 -0.73 1.11
C ARG A 169 12.89 -0.16 2.50
N SER A 170 12.78 1.17 2.61
CA SER A 170 12.93 1.94 3.84
C SER A 170 11.59 2.56 4.27
N ALA A 171 11.50 3.05 5.51
CA ALA A 171 10.34 3.81 5.95
C ALA A 171 10.72 4.86 7.01
N ARG A 172 9.87 5.86 7.22
CA ARG A 172 10.01 6.84 8.30
C ARG A 172 9.48 6.27 9.61
N TRP A 173 10.11 5.20 10.09
CA TRP A 173 9.70 4.48 11.30
C TRP A 173 9.48 5.36 12.53
N HIS A 174 10.20 6.48 12.63
CA HIS A 174 10.08 7.45 13.72
C HIS A 174 8.74 8.21 13.75
N LEU A 175 7.95 8.20 12.67
CA LEU A 175 6.63 8.83 12.62
C LEU A 175 5.50 7.96 13.21
N LEU A 176 5.75 6.66 13.38
CA LEU A 176 4.76 5.71 13.87
C LEU A 176 4.70 5.73 15.39
N ASP A 177 3.49 5.70 15.94
CA ASP A 177 3.30 5.53 17.38
C ASP A 177 3.31 4.04 17.79
N HIS A 178 3.22 3.79 19.09
CA HIS A 178 3.21 2.44 19.64
C HIS A 178 2.00 1.60 19.18
N VAL A 179 0.86 2.23 18.87
CA VAL A 179 -0.35 1.56 18.37
C VAL A 179 -0.12 1.11 16.94
N ASP A 180 0.45 1.98 16.10
CA ASP A 180 0.77 1.66 14.72
C ASP A 180 1.81 0.54 14.62
N MET A 181 2.86 0.60 15.44
CA MET A 181 3.87 -0.46 15.51
C MET A 181 3.27 -1.80 15.95
N LEU A 182 2.35 -1.79 16.91
CA LEU A 182 1.64 -3.00 17.34
C LEU A 182 0.76 -3.56 16.23
N ARG A 183 0.05 -2.71 15.47
CA ARG A 183 -0.76 -3.11 14.32
C ARG A 183 0.08 -3.76 13.22
N VAL A 184 1.26 -3.22 12.93
CA VAL A 184 2.21 -3.82 11.97
C VAL A 184 2.63 -5.22 12.44
N ALA A 185 3.03 -5.36 13.72
CA ALA A 185 3.44 -6.66 14.27
C ALA A 185 2.30 -7.69 14.25
N GLN A 186 1.09 -7.30 14.67
CA GLN A 186 -0.10 -8.16 14.65
C GLN A 186 -0.54 -8.51 13.22
N GLY A 187 -0.51 -7.52 12.31
CA GLY A 187 -0.84 -7.70 10.91
C GLY A 187 0.09 -8.71 10.25
N ARG A 188 1.41 -8.62 10.52
CA ARG A 188 2.39 -9.61 10.07
C ARG A 188 2.03 -11.01 10.55
N LEU A 189 1.73 -11.18 11.85
CA LEU A 189 1.36 -12.47 12.41
C LEU A 189 0.10 -13.05 11.74
N ARG A 190 -0.95 -12.22 11.59
CA ARG A 190 -2.23 -12.64 10.98
C ARG A 190 -2.09 -12.97 9.49
N LEU A 191 -1.22 -12.28 8.75
CA LEU A 191 -0.90 -12.61 7.36
C LEU A 191 -0.17 -13.97 7.26
N VAL A 192 0.79 -14.25 8.15
CA VAL A 192 1.40 -15.59 8.19
C VAL A 192 0.36 -16.67 8.46
N GLN A 193 -0.55 -16.40 9.39
CA GLN A 193 -1.64 -17.33 9.74
C GLN A 193 -2.65 -17.53 8.60
N SER A 194 -2.77 -16.60 7.65
CA SER A 194 -3.66 -16.74 6.50
C SER A 194 -3.05 -17.57 5.37
N LEU A 195 -1.72 -17.66 5.27
CA LEU A 195 -1.02 -18.40 4.21
C LEU A 195 -1.50 -19.86 4.03
N PRO A 196 -1.71 -20.68 5.08
CA PRO A 196 -2.23 -22.04 4.90
C PRO A 196 -3.61 -22.10 4.23
N HIS A 197 -4.49 -21.14 4.52
CA HIS A 197 -5.82 -21.07 3.90
C HIS A 197 -5.70 -20.70 2.42
N VAL A 198 -4.84 -19.71 2.13
CA VAL A 198 -4.48 -19.31 0.77
C VAL A 198 -4.02 -20.54 -0.01
N HIS A 199 -3.00 -21.27 0.45
CA HIS A 199 -2.55 -22.50 -0.21
C HIS A 199 -3.69 -23.51 -0.48
N ARG A 200 -4.56 -23.78 0.50
CA ARG A 200 -5.66 -24.75 0.35
C ARG A 200 -6.74 -24.30 -0.64
N ALA A 201 -7.01 -23.00 -0.75
CA ALA A 201 -8.06 -22.47 -1.62
C ALA A 201 -7.82 -22.79 -3.12
N PHE A 202 -6.58 -23.09 -3.51
CA PHE A 202 -6.19 -23.37 -4.91
C PHE A 202 -6.24 -24.82 -5.33
N LEU A 203 -6.45 -25.75 -4.39
CA LEU A 203 -6.74 -27.13 -4.76
C LEU A 203 -8.13 -27.13 -5.41
N LEU A 204 -8.18 -27.21 -6.75
CA LEU A 204 -9.45 -27.35 -7.46
C LEU A 204 -10.16 -28.60 -6.91
N GLY A 205 -11.40 -28.44 -6.46
CA GLY A 205 -12.30 -29.58 -6.35
C GLY A 205 -12.37 -30.30 -7.70
N SER A 206 -12.53 -31.61 -7.68
CA SER A 206 -12.54 -32.51 -8.85
C SER A 206 -13.63 -32.23 -9.90
N GLN A 207 -14.35 -31.13 -9.80
CA GLN A 207 -15.49 -30.84 -10.66
C GLN A 207 -15.03 -30.29 -12.01
N ALA A 208 -14.85 -31.28 -12.90
CA ALA A 208 -15.01 -31.25 -14.35
C ALA A 208 -14.08 -30.30 -15.12
N CYS A 209 -12.88 -30.79 -15.40
CA CYS A 209 -12.19 -30.40 -16.63
C CYS A 209 -13.08 -30.83 -17.81
N HIS A 210 -13.84 -29.90 -18.39
CA HIS A 210 -14.68 -30.13 -19.57
C HIS A 210 -13.90 -30.02 -20.89
N GLY A 211 -12.57 -30.09 -20.85
CA GLY A 211 -11.77 -30.04 -22.07
C GLY A 211 -11.96 -31.33 -22.86
N ASP A 212 -12.11 -31.20 -24.18
CA ASP A 212 -12.01 -32.24 -25.22
C ASP A 212 -10.70 -33.04 -25.09
N VAL A 213 -10.57 -33.83 -24.04
CA VAL A 213 -9.83 -35.08 -24.09
C VAL A 213 -10.91 -36.08 -24.43
N GLY A 214 -10.76 -36.76 -25.57
CA GLY A 214 -11.70 -37.76 -26.02
C GLY A 214 -12.12 -38.65 -24.86
N GLU A 215 -13.42 -38.96 -24.81
CA GLU A 215 -13.97 -39.95 -23.92
C GLU A 215 -13.15 -41.23 -24.07
N ASP A 216 -12.21 -41.45 -23.15
CA ASP A 216 -11.72 -42.77 -22.77
C ASP A 216 -11.04 -42.60 -21.41
N ASP A 217 -11.59 -43.33 -20.44
CA ASP A 217 -10.94 -43.59 -19.17
C ASP A 217 -9.53 -44.14 -19.45
N GLU A 218 -8.51 -43.46 -18.92
CA GLU A 218 -7.09 -43.84 -18.99
C GLU A 218 -6.44 -43.66 -20.38
N ASP A 219 -5.91 -42.47 -20.67
CA ASP A 219 -4.86 -42.33 -21.68
C ASP A 219 -3.70 -43.29 -21.31
N GLU A 220 -3.55 -44.35 -22.11
CA GLU A 220 -2.50 -45.38 -22.08
C GLU A 220 -1.05 -44.83 -22.10
N ASP A 221 -0.88 -43.50 -22.17
CA ASP A 221 0.40 -42.77 -22.31
C ASP A 221 0.80 -41.96 -21.06
N GLY A 222 0.04 -42.03 -19.95
CA GLY A 222 0.44 -41.44 -18.67
C GLY A 222 0.41 -39.91 -18.60
N THR A 223 -0.40 -39.25 -19.45
CA THR A 223 -0.52 -37.78 -19.45
C THR A 223 -1.41 -37.31 -18.30
N PRO A 224 -0.92 -36.43 -17.38
CA PRO A 224 -1.69 -36.03 -16.22
C PRO A 224 -2.85 -35.11 -16.58
N ASN A 225 -4.04 -35.35 -16.03
CA ASN A 225 -5.18 -34.46 -16.20
C ASN A 225 -4.93 -33.09 -15.52
N CYS A 226 -5.69 -32.05 -15.90
CA CYS A 226 -5.48 -30.69 -15.39
C CYS A 226 -5.53 -30.61 -13.85
N HIS A 227 -6.33 -31.45 -13.19
CA HIS A 227 -6.37 -31.52 -11.73
C HIS A 227 -5.06 -32.05 -11.14
N GLN A 228 -4.51 -33.14 -11.68
CA GLN A 228 -3.21 -33.69 -11.29
C GLN A 228 -2.08 -32.70 -11.53
N ILE A 229 -2.12 -31.94 -12.63
CA ILE A 229 -1.16 -30.85 -12.89
C ILE A 229 -1.21 -29.81 -11.76
N ILE A 230 -2.41 -29.34 -11.39
CA ILE A 230 -2.57 -28.33 -10.33
C ILE A 230 -2.13 -28.87 -8.98
N VAL A 231 -2.51 -30.10 -8.62
CA VAL A 231 -2.09 -30.73 -7.36
C VAL A 231 -0.57 -30.88 -7.31
N ARG A 232 0.05 -31.34 -8.41
CA ARG A 232 1.51 -31.47 -8.51
C ARG A 232 2.20 -30.11 -8.41
N ARG A 233 1.77 -29.11 -9.18
CA ARG A 233 2.34 -27.76 -9.15
C ARG A 233 2.13 -27.08 -7.81
N HIS A 234 0.98 -27.26 -7.17
CA HIS A 234 0.75 -26.82 -5.80
C HIS A 234 1.66 -27.56 -4.81
N GLY A 235 1.89 -28.86 -5.00
CA GLY A 235 2.85 -29.65 -4.23
C GLY A 235 4.28 -29.13 -4.35
N GLU A 236 4.75 -28.87 -5.57
CA GLU A 236 6.05 -28.25 -5.86
C GLU A 236 6.13 -26.85 -5.21
N PHE A 237 5.06 -26.06 -5.33
CA PHE A 237 4.96 -24.72 -4.76
C PHE A 237 4.95 -24.71 -3.22
N SER A 238 4.27 -25.67 -2.61
CA SER A 238 4.18 -25.82 -1.15
C SER A 238 5.39 -26.53 -0.54
N ALA A 239 6.09 -27.39 -1.27
CA ALA A 239 7.36 -27.98 -0.86
C ALA A 239 8.50 -26.96 -0.93
N ALA A 240 8.45 -26.05 -1.91
CA ALA A 240 9.33 -24.88 -1.98
C ALA A 240 9.15 -23.90 -0.80
N ARG A 241 8.19 -24.11 0.10
CA ARG A 241 8.04 -23.40 1.39
C ARG A 241 9.25 -23.54 2.31
N TYR A 242 10.13 -24.52 2.08
CA TYR A 242 11.39 -24.68 2.81
C TYR A 242 12.61 -24.14 2.05
N SER A 243 12.41 -23.69 0.81
CA SER A 243 13.40 -22.98 0.01
C SER A 243 13.09 -21.48 0.14
N SER A 244 14.10 -20.67 0.42
CA SER A 244 14.01 -19.20 0.53
C SER A 244 13.46 -18.49 -0.72
N PHE A 245 13.18 -19.23 -1.80
CA PHE A 245 12.81 -18.71 -3.10
C PHE A 245 11.29 -18.42 -3.25
N TRP A 246 10.38 -19.07 -2.48
CA TRP A 246 8.93 -19.00 -2.75
C TRP A 246 7.99 -18.88 -1.54
N THR A 247 8.48 -18.66 -0.33
CA THR A 247 7.65 -18.54 0.89
C THR A 247 6.69 -17.34 0.94
N GLY A 248 6.61 -16.55 -0.14
CA GLY A 248 6.02 -15.21 -0.08
C GLY A 248 6.79 -14.29 0.85
N VAL A 249 7.93 -14.75 1.33
CA VAL A 249 8.84 -14.11 2.22
C VAL A 249 9.92 -13.60 1.29
N ASP A 250 10.04 -12.28 1.15
CA ASP A 250 11.21 -11.66 0.50
C ASP A 250 12.50 -12.29 1.09
N GLU A 251 13.64 -12.24 0.39
CA GLU A 251 14.96 -12.65 0.93
C GLU A 251 15.18 -12.20 2.40
N ALA A 252 14.49 -11.14 2.86
CA ALA A 252 14.40 -10.63 4.22
C ALA A 252 13.27 -11.15 5.15
N GLY A 253 12.58 -12.28 4.89
CA GLY A 253 11.69 -12.86 5.91
C GLY A 253 10.20 -12.44 5.88
N ARG A 254 9.71 -11.73 4.85
CA ARG A 254 8.49 -10.89 4.92
C ARG A 254 7.27 -11.46 4.18
N PRO A 255 6.25 -12.00 4.87
CA PRO A 255 5.13 -12.72 4.25
C PRO A 255 4.25 -11.81 3.39
N ASP A 256 4.05 -12.20 2.14
CA ASP A 256 3.19 -11.55 1.15
C ASP A 256 2.25 -12.58 0.50
N PRO A 257 1.08 -12.82 1.12
CA PRO A 257 0.08 -13.70 0.51
C PRO A 257 -0.39 -13.21 -0.86
N ILE A 258 -0.48 -11.89 -1.11
CA ILE A 258 -0.99 -11.36 -2.38
C ILE A 258 0.06 -11.53 -3.50
N ALA A 259 1.34 -11.27 -3.24
CA ALA A 259 2.39 -11.50 -4.24
C ALA A 259 2.59 -13.00 -4.52
N VAL A 260 2.42 -13.87 -3.52
CA VAL A 260 2.39 -15.34 -3.74
C VAL A 260 1.31 -15.71 -4.73
N LEU A 261 0.12 -15.13 -4.59
CA LEU A 261 -1.00 -15.35 -5.50
C LEU A 261 -0.73 -14.83 -6.91
N GLN A 262 -0.13 -13.64 -7.03
CA GLN A 262 0.27 -13.11 -8.32
C GLN A 262 1.26 -14.05 -9.02
N LYS A 263 2.30 -14.48 -8.31
CA LYS A 263 3.31 -15.42 -8.83
C LYS A 263 2.69 -16.75 -9.28
N LEU A 264 1.75 -17.30 -8.49
CA LEU A 264 1.01 -18.50 -8.85
C LEU A 264 0.16 -18.31 -10.11
N ARG A 265 -0.59 -17.21 -10.19
CA ARG A 265 -1.40 -16.86 -11.36
C ARG A 265 -0.56 -16.75 -12.62
N ASP A 266 0.58 -16.08 -12.52
CA ASP A 266 1.45 -15.81 -13.66
C ASP A 266 2.16 -17.10 -14.12
N ALA A 267 2.64 -17.93 -13.17
CA ALA A 267 3.22 -19.23 -13.46
C ALA A 267 2.23 -20.22 -14.10
N ALA A 268 0.94 -20.10 -13.81
CA ALA A 268 -0.08 -20.99 -14.36
C ALA A 268 -0.23 -20.91 -15.89
N ALA A 269 0.28 -19.85 -16.53
CA ALA A 269 0.37 -19.78 -17.99
C ALA A 269 1.22 -20.92 -18.59
N ASP A 270 2.21 -21.42 -17.84
CA ASP A 270 3.16 -22.43 -18.31
C ASP A 270 2.77 -23.86 -17.91
N TRP A 271 1.63 -24.05 -17.22
CA TRP A 271 1.27 -25.35 -16.63
C TRP A 271 0.68 -26.35 -17.62
N LYS A 272 0.58 -26.02 -18.92
CA LYS A 272 0.00 -26.88 -19.97
C LYS A 272 -1.41 -27.39 -19.63
N MET A 273 -2.20 -26.61 -18.90
CA MET A 273 -3.61 -26.92 -18.62
C MET A 273 -4.49 -26.54 -19.81
N CYS A 274 -5.68 -27.13 -19.91
CA CYS A 274 -6.67 -26.69 -20.88
C CYS A 274 -7.11 -25.23 -20.61
N ALA A 275 -7.63 -24.54 -21.62
CA ALA A 275 -8.03 -23.13 -21.52
C ALA A 275 -9.08 -22.89 -20.42
N SER A 276 -10.07 -23.78 -20.30
CA SER A 276 -11.13 -23.70 -19.27
C SER A 276 -10.56 -23.81 -17.85
N CYS A 277 -9.69 -24.79 -17.59
CA CYS A 277 -9.05 -24.94 -16.28
C CYS A 277 -8.11 -23.77 -15.96
N THR A 278 -7.43 -23.23 -16.97
CA THR A 278 -6.57 -22.04 -16.83
C THR A 278 -7.37 -20.82 -16.42
N GLU A 279 -8.51 -20.58 -17.06
CA GLU A 279 -9.37 -19.44 -16.73
C GLU A 279 -10.03 -19.61 -15.35
N LEU A 280 -10.52 -20.82 -15.04
CA LEU A 280 -11.07 -21.13 -13.73
C LEU A 280 -10.02 -20.91 -12.62
N PHE A 281 -8.77 -21.35 -12.85
CA PHE A 281 -7.67 -21.14 -11.92
C PHE A 281 -7.39 -19.64 -11.71
N ARG A 282 -7.26 -18.87 -12.79
CA ARG A 282 -7.04 -17.42 -12.73
C ARG A 282 -8.15 -16.69 -11.99
N SER A 283 -9.41 -17.07 -12.25
CA SER A 283 -10.59 -16.50 -11.58
C SER A 283 -10.61 -16.80 -10.08
N LYS A 284 -10.26 -18.02 -9.67
CA LYS A 284 -10.10 -18.38 -8.26
C LYS A 284 -8.98 -17.59 -7.58
N VAL A 285 -7.83 -17.45 -8.24
CA VAL A 285 -6.73 -16.62 -7.71
C VAL A 285 -7.14 -15.17 -7.55
N ALA A 286 -7.83 -14.59 -8.54
CA ALA A 286 -8.35 -13.23 -8.45
C ALA A 286 -9.37 -13.06 -7.32
N SER A 287 -10.23 -14.04 -7.10
CA SER A 287 -11.21 -14.06 -6.00
C SER A 287 -10.53 -14.11 -4.63
N GLU A 288 -9.48 -14.91 -4.48
CA GLU A 288 -8.71 -15.00 -3.24
C GLU A 288 -7.88 -13.74 -2.96
N ILE A 289 -7.29 -13.12 -3.99
CA ILE A 289 -6.65 -11.81 -3.85
C ILE A 289 -7.66 -10.78 -3.33
N LYS A 290 -8.85 -10.73 -3.94
CA LYS A 290 -9.92 -9.83 -3.51
C LYS A 290 -10.34 -10.11 -2.05
N ARG A 291 -10.57 -11.38 -1.70
CA ARG A 291 -10.92 -11.78 -0.33
C ARG A 291 -9.86 -11.33 0.69
N LEU A 292 -8.57 -11.52 0.40
CA LEU A 292 -7.49 -11.08 1.27
C LEU A 292 -7.42 -9.56 1.38
N TRP A 293 -7.60 -8.85 0.26
CA TRP A 293 -7.65 -7.39 0.24
C TRP A 293 -8.76 -6.85 1.14
N ASP A 294 -9.97 -7.40 0.99
CA ASP A 294 -11.15 -7.00 1.76
C ASP A 294 -11.00 -7.34 3.26
N ASP A 295 -10.15 -8.32 3.61
CA ASP A 295 -9.84 -8.69 5.01
C ASP A 295 -8.69 -7.86 5.62
N LEU A 296 -7.97 -7.04 4.83
CA LEU A 296 -6.85 -6.21 5.33
C LEU A 296 -7.24 -5.30 6.50
N PRO A 297 -8.40 -4.59 6.50
CA PRO A 297 -8.82 -3.81 7.65
C PRO A 297 -8.90 -4.63 8.94
N ARG A 298 -9.40 -5.87 8.86
CA ARG A 298 -9.45 -6.78 10.01
C ARG A 298 -8.07 -7.28 10.39
N ILE A 299 -7.24 -7.65 9.41
CA ILE A 299 -5.85 -8.08 9.60
C ILE A 299 -5.06 -7.03 10.38
N PHE A 300 -5.19 -5.74 10.02
CA PHE A 300 -4.48 -4.64 10.69
C PHE A 300 -5.22 -4.03 11.90
N GLY A 301 -6.40 -4.54 12.27
CA GLY A 301 -7.17 -4.01 13.41
C GLY A 301 -7.62 -2.56 13.20
N LEU A 302 -8.06 -2.24 11.98
CA LEU A 302 -8.56 -0.92 11.58
C LEU A 302 -10.07 -0.78 11.77
N VAL A 303 -10.78 -1.90 11.89
CA VAL A 303 -12.21 -1.91 12.22
C VAL A 303 -12.35 -1.77 13.73
N SER A 304 -13.07 -0.74 14.18
CA SER A 304 -13.47 -0.59 15.58
C SER A 304 -14.37 -1.76 15.97
N SER A 305 -14.13 -2.39 17.11
CA SER A 305 -14.89 -3.55 17.60
C SER A 305 -16.27 -3.19 18.17
N ASP A 306 -16.92 -2.17 17.62
CA ASP A 306 -18.22 -1.68 18.09
C ASP A 306 -19.24 -1.70 16.94
N THR A 307 -19.95 -2.82 16.84
CA THR A 307 -21.33 -2.93 16.33
C THR A 307 -22.05 -4.04 17.08
#